data_AF-A0A833FHI5-F1
#
_entry.id   AF-A0A833FHI5-F1
#
_cell.length_a   1.000
_cell.length_b   1.000
_cell.length_c   1.000
_cell.angle_alpha   90.00
_cell.angle_beta   90.00
_cell.angle_gamma   90.00
#
_symmetry.space_group_name_H-M   'P 1'
#
loop_
_entity.id
_entity.type
_entity.pdbx_description
1 polymer ?
#
loop_
_entity_poly.entity_id
_entity_poly.type
_entity_poly.pdbx_seq_one_letter_code
_entity_poly.pdbx_strand_id
1 'polypeptide(L)'
;MDDFKILLVDDDYEQREQLQETIDNYNKKLFIEELRNRSVIDDEKYISKLMMLENKEAVYKKLQEDGKISDEFDILNKIEISFEVATTPEEAAIALFQNNFEAVIVDLMLVPQKDIGEDDEQISGNILLKNIIDREIIPIIVRTGFSQKISEYVDTNIIKVQSKDESSFEDVISELINYYEDSIFRLLGSRGKVNNNIKEFFWEIIPECFSNKKEELMELNKETQEFVLIRYISSWLSNRFMFNEKYLDVEPIEMYMFPNPITQVCSCDIYEDCDNKQKFLVLTPACDLANSKTNEILFAKIKKYDEVQGFSDILEKCLNKDGNEISNKNKNKIAQWSRNSDQRSMRYHFLPKVSFFEGGFIDFRSLITLEYDYEKNQFKDRKLKKLGVITDVFKRDIIARFSSYYHRQGQPSFNTESILNKLLEG
;
A
#
# COMPACT_ATOMS: atom_id res chain seq x y z
N MET A 1 -13.85 -17.24 1.71
CA MET A 1 -14.54 -16.23 2.51
C MET A 1 -15.79 -16.93 2.97
N ASP A 2 -15.90 -17.21 4.26
CA ASP A 2 -16.97 -18.11 4.74
C ASP A 2 -18.27 -17.33 5.00
N ASP A 3 -18.19 -16.01 5.22
CA ASP A 3 -19.30 -15.06 5.38
C ASP A 3 -18.79 -13.66 5.03
N PHE A 4 -19.60 -12.81 4.39
CA PHE A 4 -19.30 -11.40 4.09
C PHE A 4 -20.47 -10.53 4.47
N LYS A 5 -20.34 -9.84 5.61
CA LYS A 5 -21.41 -9.09 6.22
C LYS A 5 -21.26 -7.60 5.97
N ILE A 6 -22.30 -7.01 5.39
CA ILE A 6 -22.39 -5.59 5.06
C ILE A 6 -23.25 -4.87 6.11
N LEU A 7 -22.84 -3.70 6.57
CA LEU A 7 -23.72 -2.78 7.27
C LEU A 7 -24.29 -1.77 6.27
N LEU A 8 -25.60 -1.79 6.04
CA LEU A 8 -26.30 -0.73 5.32
C LEU A 8 -26.76 0.33 6.32
N VAL A 9 -26.30 1.56 6.15
CA VAL A 9 -26.77 2.72 6.91
C VAL A 9 -27.59 3.60 5.99
N ASP A 10 -28.90 3.41 6.01
CA ASP A 10 -29.87 4.14 5.19
C ASP A 10 -31.24 4.11 5.89
N ASP A 11 -31.97 5.21 5.90
CA ASP A 11 -33.33 5.30 6.43
C ASP A 11 -34.40 4.96 5.38
N ASP A 12 -34.01 4.80 4.11
CA ASP A 12 -34.87 4.43 3.00
C ASP A 12 -35.16 2.92 2.94
N TYR A 13 -36.43 2.57 3.12
CA TYR A 13 -36.92 1.19 3.03
C TYR A 13 -36.73 0.58 1.63
N GLU A 14 -36.84 1.38 0.56
CA GLU A 14 -36.71 0.87 -0.81
C GLU A 14 -35.28 0.40 -1.08
N GLN A 15 -34.29 1.10 -0.54
CA GLN A 15 -32.88 0.73 -0.62
C GLN A 15 -32.60 -0.61 0.05
N ARG A 16 -33.22 -0.85 1.20
CA ARG A 16 -33.14 -2.13 1.90
C ARG A 16 -33.68 -3.29 1.05
N GLU A 17 -34.85 -3.13 0.44
CA GLU A 17 -35.46 -4.18 -0.40
C GLU A 17 -34.61 -4.44 -1.64
N GLN A 18 -34.15 -3.38 -2.32
CA GLN A 18 -33.27 -3.50 -3.49
C GLN A 18 -31.95 -4.20 -3.15
N LEU A 19 -31.34 -3.90 -2.01
CA LEU A 19 -30.12 -4.58 -1.55
C LEU A 19 -30.40 -6.06 -1.22
N GLN A 20 -31.52 -6.38 -0.56
CA GLN A 20 -31.91 -7.76 -0.26
C GLN A 20 -32.09 -8.58 -1.54
N GLU A 21 -32.87 -8.08 -2.51
CA GLU A 21 -33.08 -8.76 -3.79
C GLU A 21 -31.76 -9.00 -4.54
N THR A 22 -30.86 -8.01 -4.49
CA THR A 22 -29.54 -8.11 -5.11
C THR A 22 -28.68 -9.15 -4.42
N ILE A 23 -28.62 -9.16 -3.09
CA ILE A 23 -27.85 -10.13 -2.30
C ILE A 23 -28.38 -11.55 -2.52
N ASP A 24 -29.70 -11.75 -2.52
CA ASP A 24 -30.32 -13.06 -2.75
C ASP A 24 -29.95 -13.61 -4.13
N ASN A 25 -30.01 -12.73 -5.15
CA ASN A 25 -29.61 -13.08 -6.51
C ASN A 25 -28.10 -13.37 -6.60
N TYR A 26 -27.27 -12.55 -5.95
CA TYR A 26 -25.82 -12.74 -5.93
C TYR A 26 -25.43 -14.06 -5.25
N ASN A 27 -25.95 -14.33 -4.06
CA ASN A 27 -25.72 -15.57 -3.31
C ASN A 27 -26.15 -16.81 -4.11
N LYS A 28 -27.27 -16.73 -4.83
CA LYS A 28 -27.71 -17.79 -5.73
C LYS A 28 -26.71 -18.02 -6.88
N LYS A 29 -26.27 -16.95 -7.56
CA LYS A 29 -25.28 -17.05 -8.65
C LYS A 29 -23.97 -17.63 -8.13
N LEU A 30 -23.43 -17.09 -7.04
CA LEU A 30 -22.18 -17.52 -6.41
C LEU A 30 -22.23 -19.01 -6.03
N PHE A 31 -23.34 -19.45 -5.43
CA PHE A 31 -23.52 -20.86 -5.07
C PHE A 31 -23.48 -21.79 -6.30
N ILE A 32 -24.15 -21.42 -7.38
CA ILE A 32 -24.15 -22.20 -8.64
C ILE A 32 -22.76 -22.20 -9.28
N GLU A 33 -22.05 -21.07 -9.27
CA GLU A 33 -20.70 -20.94 -9.82
C GLU A 33 -19.67 -21.76 -9.03
N GLU A 34 -19.74 -21.77 -7.70
CA GLU A 34 -18.85 -22.60 -6.87
C GLU A 34 -19.10 -24.10 -7.11
N LEU A 35 -20.35 -24.53 -7.25
CA LEU A 35 -20.68 -25.91 -7.61
C LEU A 35 -20.12 -26.28 -8.99
N ARG A 36 -20.17 -25.34 -9.94
CA ARG A 36 -19.57 -25.52 -11.27
C ARG A 36 -18.05 -25.62 -11.19
N ASN A 37 -17.38 -24.73 -10.47
CA ASN A 37 -15.93 -24.68 -10.34
C ASN A 37 -15.37 -25.97 -9.70
N ARG A 38 -16.13 -26.57 -8.79
CA ARG A 38 -15.77 -27.85 -8.16
C ARG A 38 -16.21 -29.08 -8.96
N SER A 39 -16.71 -28.91 -10.19
CA SER A 39 -17.19 -29.99 -11.06
C SER A 39 -18.31 -30.84 -10.44
N VAL A 40 -19.09 -30.22 -9.54
CA VAL A 40 -20.24 -30.86 -8.89
C VAL A 40 -21.45 -30.85 -9.83
N ILE A 41 -21.58 -29.78 -10.61
CA ILE A 41 -22.49 -29.64 -11.74
C ILE A 41 -21.70 -29.15 -12.96
N ASP A 42 -21.91 -29.77 -14.11
CA ASP A 42 -21.15 -29.51 -15.35
C ASP A 42 -22.05 -29.36 -16.60
N ASP A 43 -23.30 -29.83 -16.53
CA ASP A 43 -24.29 -29.67 -17.59
C ASP A 43 -24.83 -28.23 -17.64
N GLU A 44 -24.46 -27.50 -18.70
CA GLU A 44 -24.91 -26.12 -18.98
C GLU A 44 -26.43 -25.95 -19.02
N LYS A 45 -27.17 -26.95 -19.52
CA LYS A 45 -28.63 -26.92 -19.54
C LYS A 45 -29.20 -27.09 -18.14
N TYR A 46 -28.53 -27.86 -17.29
CA TYR A 46 -28.90 -28.01 -15.90
C TYR A 46 -28.59 -26.73 -15.10
N ILE A 47 -27.41 -26.15 -15.27
CA ILE A 47 -27.01 -24.86 -14.68
C ILE A 47 -28.03 -23.78 -15.05
N SER A 48 -28.41 -23.69 -16.34
CA SER A 48 -29.42 -22.73 -16.81
C SER A 48 -30.77 -22.90 -16.11
N LYS A 49 -31.18 -24.14 -15.78
CA LYS A 49 -32.42 -24.39 -15.02
C LYS A 49 -32.29 -23.96 -13.57
N LEU A 50 -31.13 -24.16 -12.93
CA LEU A 50 -30.90 -23.72 -11.56
C LEU A 50 -30.92 -22.19 -11.47
N MET A 51 -30.37 -21.49 -12.46
CA MET A 51 -30.40 -20.02 -12.53
C MET A 51 -31.82 -19.44 -12.65
N MET A 52 -32.78 -20.22 -13.18
CA MET A 52 -34.19 -19.82 -13.27
C MET A 52 -34.96 -19.97 -11.95
N LEU A 53 -34.37 -20.59 -10.92
CA LEU A 53 -35.00 -20.72 -9.61
C LEU A 53 -34.98 -19.38 -8.87
N GLU A 54 -35.95 -19.20 -7.99
CA GLU A 54 -36.21 -17.92 -7.32
C GLU A 54 -35.00 -17.49 -6.47
N ASN A 55 -34.54 -18.36 -5.57
CA ASN A 55 -33.47 -18.08 -4.61
C ASN A 55 -32.50 -19.27 -4.44
N LYS A 56 -31.47 -19.06 -3.62
CA LYS A 56 -30.45 -20.06 -3.30
C LYS A 56 -31.06 -21.30 -2.63
N GLU A 57 -32.07 -21.13 -1.77
CA GLU A 57 -32.75 -22.24 -1.09
C GLU A 57 -33.48 -23.16 -2.08
N ALA A 58 -34.13 -22.58 -3.09
CA ALA A 58 -34.79 -23.35 -4.16
C ALA A 58 -33.76 -24.15 -4.96
N VAL A 59 -32.59 -23.56 -5.25
CA VAL A 59 -31.46 -24.26 -5.90
C VAL A 59 -30.99 -25.41 -5.02
N TYR A 60 -30.75 -25.16 -3.74
CA TYR A 60 -30.31 -26.17 -2.78
C TYR A 60 -31.29 -27.34 -2.69
N LYS A 61 -32.58 -27.05 -2.53
CA LYS A 61 -33.64 -28.07 -2.51
C LYS A 61 -33.70 -28.87 -3.81
N LYS A 62 -33.55 -28.21 -4.96
CA LYS A 62 -33.56 -28.88 -6.27
C LYS A 62 -32.39 -29.86 -6.42
N LEU A 63 -31.21 -29.47 -5.96
CA LEU A 63 -30.02 -30.33 -5.95
C LEU A 63 -30.22 -31.55 -5.04
N GLN A 64 -30.84 -31.37 -3.87
CA GLN A 64 -31.21 -32.47 -2.98
C GLN A 64 -32.18 -33.45 -3.64
N GLU A 65 -33.24 -32.95 -4.28
CA GLU A 65 -34.23 -33.77 -5.00
C GLU A 65 -33.59 -34.57 -6.14
N ASP A 66 -32.62 -33.99 -6.83
CA ASP A 66 -31.92 -34.61 -7.97
C ASP A 66 -30.77 -35.55 -7.53
N GLY A 67 -30.59 -35.77 -6.22
CA GLY A 67 -29.57 -36.68 -5.67
C GLY A 67 -28.14 -36.20 -5.84
N LYS A 68 -27.95 -34.90 -6.11
CA LYS A 68 -26.66 -34.23 -6.23
C LYS A 68 -26.28 -33.70 -4.85
N ILE A 69 -25.90 -34.57 -3.93
CA ILE A 69 -25.52 -34.23 -2.54
C ILE A 69 -24.11 -34.76 -2.25
N SER A 70 -23.28 -33.95 -1.61
CA SER A 70 -21.96 -34.29 -1.06
C SER A 70 -21.67 -33.37 0.14
N ASP A 71 -20.72 -33.76 1.00
CA ASP A 71 -20.30 -32.93 2.14
C ASP A 71 -19.77 -31.54 1.70
N GLU A 72 -19.32 -31.42 0.45
CA GLU A 72 -18.90 -30.14 -0.13
C GLU A 72 -20.06 -29.19 -0.40
N PHE A 73 -21.28 -29.69 -0.66
CA PHE A 73 -22.47 -28.83 -0.86
C PHE A 73 -22.83 -28.08 0.42
N ASP A 74 -22.80 -28.76 1.57
CA ASP A 74 -23.16 -28.14 2.84
C ASP A 74 -22.11 -27.14 3.31
N ILE A 75 -20.86 -27.28 2.86
CA ILE A 75 -19.80 -26.29 3.05
C ILE A 75 -20.03 -25.08 2.14
N LEU A 76 -20.28 -25.31 0.84
CA LEU A 76 -20.52 -24.24 -0.12
C LEU A 76 -21.80 -23.45 0.18
N ASN A 77 -22.82 -24.11 0.72
CA ASN A 77 -24.06 -23.45 1.12
C ASN A 77 -23.84 -22.45 2.27
N LYS A 78 -22.76 -22.58 3.04
CA LYS A 78 -22.43 -21.64 4.13
C LYS A 78 -21.80 -20.34 3.63
N ILE A 79 -21.26 -20.30 2.42
CA ILE A 79 -20.73 -19.07 1.84
C ILE A 79 -21.92 -18.18 1.50
N GLU A 80 -21.99 -17.04 2.16
CA GLU A 80 -23.12 -16.12 2.04
C GLU A 80 -22.65 -14.67 2.22
N ILE A 81 -23.23 -13.78 1.41
CA ILE A 81 -23.23 -12.35 1.67
C ILE A 81 -24.48 -12.06 2.48
N SER A 82 -24.31 -11.40 3.62
CA SER A 82 -25.42 -11.00 4.48
C SER A 82 -25.33 -9.51 4.77
N PHE A 83 -26.40 -8.92 5.29
CA PHE A 83 -26.36 -7.53 5.73
C PHE A 83 -27.23 -7.26 6.97
N GLU A 84 -26.87 -6.21 7.70
CA GLU A 84 -27.71 -5.59 8.72
C GLU A 84 -28.02 -4.15 8.33
N VAL A 85 -29.13 -3.62 8.83
CA VAL A 85 -29.57 -2.25 8.57
C VAL A 85 -29.49 -1.43 9.85
N ALA A 86 -28.92 -0.25 9.74
CA ALA A 86 -29.06 0.83 10.71
C ALA A 86 -29.73 2.02 10.03
N THR A 87 -30.78 2.56 10.65
CA THR A 87 -31.54 3.68 10.09
C THR A 87 -31.09 5.03 10.63
N THR A 88 -30.22 5.02 11.65
CA THR A 88 -29.69 6.24 12.27
C THR A 88 -28.19 6.11 12.53
N PRO A 89 -27.46 7.24 12.65
CA PRO A 89 -26.05 7.22 13.04
C PRO A 89 -25.78 6.49 14.35
N GLU A 90 -26.68 6.62 15.34
CA GLU A 90 -26.56 5.95 16.64
C GLU A 90 -26.71 4.44 16.52
N GLU A 91 -27.69 3.96 15.75
CA GLU A 91 -27.86 2.53 15.45
C GLU A 91 -26.62 1.97 14.72
N ALA A 92 -26.08 2.72 13.75
CA ALA A 92 -24.90 2.31 13.01
C ALA A 92 -23.68 2.19 13.93
N ALA A 93 -23.48 3.16 14.82
CA ALA A 93 -22.39 3.13 15.79
C ALA A 93 -22.51 1.94 16.77
N ILE A 94 -23.73 1.62 17.23
CA ILE A 94 -23.99 0.45 18.08
C ILE A 94 -23.71 -0.85 17.30
N ALA A 95 -24.19 -0.95 16.07
CA ALA A 95 -23.99 -2.12 15.22
C ALA A 95 -22.50 -2.38 14.98
N LEU A 96 -21.74 -1.36 14.56
CA LEU A 96 -20.29 -1.45 14.32
C LEU A 96 -19.52 -1.88 15.58
N PHE A 97 -19.99 -1.49 16.77
CA PHE A 97 -19.37 -1.89 18.03
C PHE A 97 -19.70 -3.33 18.44
N GLN A 98 -20.94 -3.78 18.22
CA GLN A 98 -21.42 -5.09 18.70
C GLN A 98 -21.12 -6.22 17.72
N ASN A 99 -21.11 -5.93 16.42
CA ASN A 99 -21.07 -6.92 15.36
C ASN A 99 -19.79 -6.79 14.52
N ASN A 100 -19.51 -7.86 13.78
CA ASN A 100 -18.41 -7.90 12.84
C ASN A 100 -18.93 -7.66 11.43
N PHE A 101 -18.48 -6.58 10.79
CA PHE A 101 -18.75 -6.29 9.39
C PHE A 101 -17.46 -6.30 8.57
N GLU A 102 -17.59 -6.71 7.32
CA GLU A 102 -16.53 -6.70 6.31
C GLU A 102 -16.60 -5.44 5.43
N ALA A 103 -17.75 -4.78 5.37
CA ALA A 103 -17.96 -3.56 4.61
C ALA A 103 -19.12 -2.72 5.16
N VAL A 104 -19.15 -1.43 4.79
CA VAL A 104 -20.23 -0.49 5.11
C VAL A 104 -20.71 0.23 3.85
N ILE A 105 -22.03 0.32 3.69
CA ILE A 105 -22.70 1.21 2.74
C ILE A 105 -23.38 2.30 3.55
N VAL A 106 -23.12 3.57 3.22
CA VAL A 106 -23.66 4.71 3.97
C VAL A 106 -24.38 5.66 3.02
N ASP A 107 -25.63 6.00 3.31
CA ASP A 107 -26.25 7.20 2.73
C ASP A 107 -25.82 8.45 3.51
N LEU A 108 -25.78 9.58 2.82
CA LEU A 108 -25.34 10.84 3.39
C LEU A 108 -26.44 11.49 4.24
N MET A 109 -27.70 11.41 3.82
CA MET A 109 -28.82 12.13 4.44
C MET A 109 -29.62 11.21 5.37
N LEU A 110 -29.03 10.81 6.49
CA LEU A 110 -29.64 9.84 7.43
C LEU A 110 -30.70 10.46 8.35
N VAL A 111 -30.72 11.80 8.48
CA VAL A 111 -31.74 12.51 9.26
C VAL A 111 -32.24 13.70 8.46
N PRO A 112 -33.07 13.49 7.41
CA PRO A 112 -33.40 14.53 6.44
C PRO A 112 -33.95 15.82 7.06
N GLN A 113 -34.74 15.72 8.13
CA GLN A 113 -35.32 16.88 8.81
C GLN A 113 -34.27 17.76 9.50
N LYS A 114 -33.14 17.20 9.91
CA LYS A 114 -32.03 17.93 10.53
C LYS A 114 -30.96 18.33 9.51
N ASP A 115 -30.78 17.52 8.46
CA ASP A 115 -29.70 17.73 7.49
C ASP A 115 -30.02 18.82 6.43
N ILE A 116 -31.31 19.15 6.23
CA ILE A 116 -31.70 20.18 5.25
C ILE A 116 -31.27 21.57 5.74
N GLY A 117 -30.41 22.22 4.95
CA GLY A 117 -29.96 23.60 5.20
C GLY A 117 -28.74 23.71 6.12
N GLU A 118 -28.24 22.58 6.61
CA GLU A 118 -26.97 22.48 7.32
C GLU A 118 -25.78 22.61 6.37
N ASP A 119 -24.64 22.98 6.95
CA ASP A 119 -23.33 22.90 6.29
C ASP A 119 -22.99 21.43 5.97
N ASP A 120 -22.26 21.20 4.89
CA ASP A 120 -21.93 19.84 4.42
C ASP A 120 -21.24 19.03 5.54
N GLU A 121 -20.37 19.65 6.35
CA GLU A 121 -19.69 18.98 7.48
C GLU A 121 -20.63 18.56 8.62
N GLN A 122 -21.82 19.16 8.71
CA GLN A 122 -22.81 18.89 9.77
C GLN A 122 -23.89 17.89 9.35
N ILE A 123 -23.87 17.44 8.09
CA ILE A 123 -24.78 16.40 7.62
C ILE A 123 -24.53 15.10 8.38
N SER A 124 -25.60 14.46 8.86
CA SER A 124 -25.56 13.28 9.72
C SER A 124 -24.67 12.14 9.18
N GLY A 125 -24.72 11.86 7.87
CA GLY A 125 -23.86 10.87 7.22
C GLY A 125 -22.39 11.26 7.23
N ASN A 126 -22.04 12.53 7.01
CA ASN A 126 -20.64 13.00 7.09
C ASN A 126 -20.09 12.87 8.52
N ILE A 127 -20.90 13.24 9.53
CA ILE A 127 -20.54 13.05 10.94
C ILE A 127 -20.30 11.57 11.26
N LEU A 128 -21.18 10.68 10.77
CA LEU A 128 -21.03 9.24 10.94
C LEU A 128 -19.75 8.74 10.26
N LEU A 129 -19.53 9.08 8.98
CA LEU A 129 -18.36 8.65 8.20
C LEU A 129 -17.06 9.07 8.87
N LYS A 130 -16.98 10.31 9.37
CA LYS A 130 -15.85 10.77 10.17
C LYS A 130 -15.60 9.90 11.41
N ASN A 131 -16.66 9.58 12.16
CA ASN A 131 -16.55 8.70 13.33
C ASN A 131 -16.11 7.28 12.95
N ILE A 132 -16.51 6.76 11.78
CA ILE A 132 -16.07 5.44 11.29
C ILE A 132 -14.59 5.52 10.91
N ILE A 133 -14.17 6.50 10.11
CA ILE A 133 -12.78 6.69 9.67
C ILE A 133 -11.82 6.82 10.87
N ASP A 134 -12.24 7.50 11.93
CA ASP A 134 -11.42 7.72 13.12
C ASP A 134 -11.23 6.45 13.98
N ARG A 135 -12.01 5.39 13.75
CA ARG A 135 -12.08 4.21 14.64
C ARG A 135 -11.86 2.88 13.94
N GLU A 136 -12.24 2.77 12.68
CA GLU A 136 -12.31 1.51 11.95
C GLU A 136 -11.59 1.61 10.61
N ILE A 137 -10.86 0.56 10.25
CA ILE A 137 -10.33 0.37 8.90
C ILE A 137 -11.22 -0.67 8.23
N ILE A 138 -12.19 -0.20 7.45
CA ILE A 138 -13.21 -1.01 6.78
C ILE A 138 -13.52 -0.41 5.39
N PRO A 139 -13.77 -1.23 4.36
CA PRO A 139 -14.29 -0.75 3.08
C PRO A 139 -15.59 0.03 3.26
N ILE A 140 -15.66 1.23 2.68
CA ILE A 140 -16.83 2.10 2.74
C ILE A 140 -17.19 2.54 1.32
N ILE A 141 -18.47 2.37 0.96
CA ILE A 141 -19.08 3.04 -0.18
C ILE A 141 -20.18 3.98 0.32
N VAL A 142 -20.08 5.24 -0.06
CA VAL A 142 -21.14 6.23 0.16
C VAL A 142 -22.08 6.16 -1.04
N ARG A 143 -23.32 5.71 -0.81
CA ARG A 143 -24.34 5.59 -1.88
C ARG A 143 -25.44 6.62 -1.62
N THR A 144 -25.41 7.75 -2.34
CA THR A 144 -26.26 8.89 -2.00
C THR A 144 -26.77 9.66 -3.22
N GLY A 145 -27.92 10.33 -3.08
CA GLY A 145 -28.41 11.31 -4.06
C GLY A 145 -27.76 12.69 -3.91
N PHE A 146 -26.90 12.89 -2.90
CA PHE A 146 -26.31 14.18 -2.54
C PHE A 146 -24.78 14.13 -2.55
N SER A 147 -24.18 13.47 -3.54
CA SER A 147 -22.73 13.23 -3.62
C SER A 147 -21.89 14.51 -3.58
N GLN A 148 -22.43 15.62 -4.09
CA GLN A 148 -21.83 16.94 -4.06
C GLN A 148 -21.67 17.54 -2.65
N LYS A 149 -22.30 16.95 -1.63
CA LYS A 149 -22.24 17.40 -0.23
C LYS A 149 -21.29 16.56 0.63
N ILE A 150 -20.48 15.70 0.01
CA ILE A 150 -19.50 14.91 0.75
C ILE A 150 -18.46 15.83 1.40
N SER A 151 -18.13 15.57 2.67
CA SER A 151 -17.07 16.31 3.37
C SER A 151 -15.71 16.08 2.71
N GLU A 152 -14.86 17.11 2.67
CA GLU A 152 -13.46 17.00 2.22
C GLU A 152 -12.65 15.99 3.06
N TYR A 153 -13.05 15.76 4.32
CA TYR A 153 -12.41 14.77 5.19
C TYR A 153 -12.67 13.33 4.73
N VAL A 154 -13.84 13.10 4.12
CA VAL A 154 -14.30 11.78 3.68
C VAL A 154 -13.91 11.52 2.23
N ASP A 155 -13.86 12.56 1.40
CA ASP A 155 -13.46 12.49 -0.01
C ASP A 155 -11.99 12.09 -0.16
N THR A 156 -11.76 10.78 -0.09
CA THR A 156 -10.45 10.15 -0.20
C THR A 156 -10.47 9.16 -1.35
N ASN A 157 -9.30 8.88 -1.95
CA ASN A 157 -9.20 7.89 -3.02
C ASN A 157 -9.56 6.44 -2.60
N ILE A 158 -9.83 6.20 -1.31
CA ILE A 158 -10.15 4.89 -0.73
C ILE A 158 -11.67 4.74 -0.52
N ILE A 159 -12.36 5.80 -0.13
CA ILE A 159 -13.82 5.80 0.03
C ILE A 159 -14.45 6.22 -1.29
N LYS A 160 -15.29 5.36 -1.86
CA LYS A 160 -15.99 5.70 -3.10
C LYS A 160 -17.35 6.32 -2.81
N VAL A 161 -17.67 7.37 -3.55
CA VAL A 161 -18.98 8.01 -3.56
C VAL A 161 -19.67 7.64 -4.85
N GLN A 162 -20.85 7.03 -4.75
CA GLN A 162 -21.66 6.61 -5.88
C GLN A 162 -23.06 7.23 -5.80
N SER A 163 -23.57 7.69 -6.94
CA SER A 163 -24.95 8.20 -7.04
C SER A 163 -25.96 7.06 -6.97
N LYS A 164 -27.07 7.26 -6.23
CA LYS A 164 -28.18 6.29 -6.17
C LYS A 164 -28.80 5.99 -7.55
N ASP A 165 -28.68 6.92 -8.50
CA ASP A 165 -29.26 6.80 -9.85
C ASP A 165 -28.34 6.13 -10.87
N GLU A 166 -27.03 6.11 -10.60
CA GLU A 166 -26.00 5.69 -11.58
C GLU A 166 -25.41 4.31 -11.28
N SER A 167 -25.53 3.85 -10.03
CA SER A 167 -24.90 2.62 -9.55
C SER A 167 -25.95 1.58 -9.12
N SER A 168 -25.82 0.37 -9.67
CA SER A 168 -26.62 -0.76 -9.20
C SER A 168 -26.02 -1.32 -7.91
N PHE A 169 -26.83 -1.95 -7.06
CA PHE A 169 -26.31 -2.65 -5.89
C PHE A 169 -25.39 -3.83 -6.26
N GLU A 170 -25.55 -4.42 -7.46
CA GLU A 170 -24.66 -5.49 -7.93
C GLU A 170 -23.24 -4.96 -8.15
N ASP A 171 -23.11 -3.73 -8.68
CA ASP A 171 -21.83 -3.04 -8.82
C ASP A 171 -21.24 -2.67 -7.45
N VAL A 172 -22.06 -2.14 -6.53
CA VAL A 172 -21.66 -1.78 -5.16
C VAL A 172 -21.10 -3.01 -4.42
N ILE A 173 -21.81 -4.13 -4.43
CA ILE A 173 -21.39 -5.37 -3.75
C ILE A 173 -20.09 -5.89 -4.36
N SER A 174 -20.02 -5.96 -5.69
CA SER A 174 -18.82 -6.43 -6.39
C SER A 174 -17.61 -5.56 -6.06
N GLU A 175 -17.80 -4.25 -5.95
CA GLU A 175 -16.75 -3.31 -5.58
C GLU A 175 -16.30 -3.47 -4.12
N LEU A 176 -17.24 -3.63 -3.17
CA LEU A 176 -16.91 -3.88 -1.76
C LEU A 176 -16.13 -5.18 -1.57
N ILE A 177 -16.52 -6.25 -2.28
CA ILE A 177 -15.79 -7.52 -2.25
C ILE A 177 -14.38 -7.32 -2.81
N ASN A 178 -14.25 -6.66 -3.97
CA ASN A 178 -12.94 -6.37 -4.55
C ASN A 178 -12.05 -5.55 -3.62
N TYR A 179 -12.63 -4.59 -2.90
CA TYR A 179 -11.92 -3.79 -1.89
C TYR A 179 -11.46 -4.64 -0.71
N TYR A 180 -12.35 -5.48 -0.18
CA TYR A 180 -12.02 -6.36 0.92
C TYR A 180 -10.97 -7.41 0.53
N GLU A 181 -11.08 -7.98 -0.66
CA GLU A 181 -10.14 -8.95 -1.22
C GLU A 181 -8.80 -8.31 -1.59
N ASP A 182 -8.77 -7.00 -1.90
CA ASP A 182 -7.53 -6.26 -1.99
C ASP A 182 -6.73 -6.48 -0.70
N SER A 183 -5.45 -6.73 -0.91
CA SER A 183 -4.46 -6.98 0.12
C SER A 183 -4.54 -5.97 1.27
N ILE A 184 -4.91 -4.71 1.01
CA ILE A 184 -4.91 -3.62 2.00
C ILE A 184 -5.92 -3.86 3.12
N PHE A 185 -7.21 -4.04 2.85
CA PHE A 185 -8.23 -4.18 3.90
C PHE A 185 -8.14 -5.53 4.60
N ARG A 186 -7.84 -6.62 3.87
CA ARG A 186 -7.56 -7.92 4.50
C ARG A 186 -6.31 -7.90 5.39
N LEU A 187 -5.33 -7.05 5.11
CA LEU A 187 -4.10 -6.91 5.89
C LEU A 187 -4.27 -5.94 7.06
N LEU A 188 -4.77 -4.74 6.81
CA LEU A 188 -4.80 -3.59 7.72
C LEU A 188 -6.16 -3.35 8.37
N GLY A 189 -7.23 -3.99 7.88
CA GLY A 189 -8.56 -3.83 8.45
C GLY A 189 -8.55 -4.11 9.95
N SER A 190 -9.57 -3.63 10.66
CA SER A 190 -9.66 -3.79 12.13
C SER A 190 -9.59 -5.24 12.60
N ARG A 191 -9.79 -6.22 11.71
CA ARG A 191 -9.59 -7.67 11.97
C ARG A 191 -8.61 -8.34 11.00
N GLY A 192 -7.86 -7.54 10.24
CA GLY A 192 -6.89 -7.97 9.27
C GLY A 192 -5.66 -8.62 9.91
N LYS A 193 -4.82 -9.19 9.05
CA LYS A 193 -3.63 -9.96 9.48
C LYS A 193 -2.68 -9.13 10.37
N VAL A 194 -2.50 -7.84 10.13
CA VAL A 194 -1.64 -6.98 10.96
C VAL A 194 -2.20 -6.83 12.36
N ASN A 195 -3.50 -6.58 12.52
CA ASN A 195 -4.08 -6.48 13.86
C ASN A 195 -3.95 -7.79 14.63
N ASN A 196 -4.14 -8.93 13.96
CA ASN A 196 -3.93 -10.25 14.60
C ASN A 196 -2.47 -10.45 15.02
N ASN A 197 -1.50 -10.04 14.19
CA ASN A 197 -0.08 -10.09 14.57
C ASN A 197 0.25 -9.13 15.72
N ILE A 198 -0.38 -7.95 15.80
CA ILE A 198 -0.21 -7.01 16.92
C ILE A 198 -0.78 -7.62 18.21
N LYS A 199 -1.94 -8.29 18.13
CA LYS A 199 -2.52 -9.02 19.28
C LYS A 199 -1.63 -10.16 19.74
N GLU A 200 -1.13 -10.98 18.81
CA GLU A 200 -0.13 -12.03 19.10
C GLU A 200 1.11 -11.43 19.77
N PHE A 201 1.65 -10.37 19.19
CA PHE A 201 2.79 -9.65 19.76
C PHE A 201 2.51 -9.17 21.20
N PHE A 202 1.34 -8.58 21.44
CA PHE A 202 1.00 -8.05 22.77
C PHE A 202 0.70 -9.14 23.81
N TRP A 203 -0.03 -10.19 23.45
CA TRP A 203 -0.48 -11.20 24.41
C TRP A 203 0.52 -12.33 24.62
N GLU A 204 1.35 -12.62 23.63
CA GLU A 204 2.29 -13.75 23.67
C GLU A 204 3.73 -13.25 23.80
N ILE A 205 4.16 -12.35 22.92
CA ILE A 205 5.57 -11.92 22.84
C ILE A 205 5.94 -10.94 23.95
N ILE A 206 5.10 -9.94 24.26
CA ILE A 206 5.39 -8.95 25.29
C ILE A 206 5.60 -9.61 26.67
N PRO A 207 4.73 -10.51 27.16
CA PRO A 207 4.97 -11.20 28.42
C PRO A 207 6.28 -11.98 28.40
N GLU A 208 6.56 -12.75 27.36
CA GLU A 208 7.82 -13.52 27.29
C GLU A 208 9.06 -12.62 27.32
N CYS A 209 9.04 -11.51 26.56
CA CYS A 209 10.18 -10.62 26.42
C CYS A 209 10.34 -9.65 27.60
N PHE A 210 9.25 -9.24 28.26
CA PHE A 210 9.23 -8.11 29.20
C PHE A 210 8.69 -8.44 30.61
N SER A 211 8.18 -9.65 30.89
CA SER A 211 7.62 -9.98 32.21
C SER A 211 8.62 -9.87 33.37
N ASN A 212 9.91 -10.11 33.13
CA ASN A 212 10.99 -10.00 34.14
C ASN A 212 12.03 -8.91 33.83
N LYS A 213 11.90 -8.20 32.70
CA LYS A 213 12.88 -7.18 32.21
C LYS A 213 12.35 -5.76 32.31
N LYS A 214 11.43 -5.53 33.24
CA LYS A 214 10.87 -4.21 33.57
C LYS A 214 11.96 -3.16 33.80
N GLU A 215 13.12 -3.55 34.29
CA GLU A 215 14.24 -2.66 34.63
C GLU A 215 14.73 -1.82 33.43
N GLU A 216 14.97 -2.42 32.25
CA GLU A 216 15.53 -1.69 31.09
C GLU A 216 14.57 -0.63 30.52
N LEU A 217 13.26 -0.89 30.55
CA LEU A 217 12.26 0.08 30.08
C LEU A 217 11.91 1.10 31.16
N MET A 218 11.83 0.71 32.43
CA MET A 218 11.45 1.60 33.53
C MET A 218 12.47 2.71 33.81
N GLU A 219 13.73 2.52 33.41
CA GLU A 219 14.76 3.56 33.51
C GLU A 219 14.59 4.69 32.49
N LEU A 220 13.83 4.48 31.42
CA LEU A 220 13.55 5.48 30.39
C LEU A 220 12.39 6.39 30.82
N ASN A 221 12.35 7.63 30.32
CA ASN A 221 11.16 8.47 30.44
C ASN A 221 10.03 7.94 29.54
N LYS A 222 8.77 8.25 29.87
CA LYS A 222 7.57 7.72 29.18
C LYS A 222 7.59 7.93 27.67
N GLU A 223 7.93 9.13 27.20
CA GLU A 223 7.98 9.44 25.78
C GLU A 223 9.04 8.59 25.04
N THR A 224 10.21 8.39 25.65
CA THR A 224 11.26 7.53 25.09
C THR A 224 10.86 6.06 25.09
N GLN A 225 10.17 5.59 26.14
CA GLN A 225 9.62 4.23 26.19
C GLN A 225 8.68 3.96 25.01
N GLU A 226 7.77 4.90 24.71
CA GLU A 226 6.82 4.79 23.59
C GLU A 226 7.57 4.64 22.25
N PHE A 227 8.56 5.49 21.97
CA PHE A 227 9.34 5.40 20.74
C PHE A 227 10.12 4.08 20.62
N VAL A 228 10.73 3.60 21.71
CA VAL A 228 11.48 2.34 21.71
C VAL A 228 10.56 1.16 21.45
N LEU A 229 9.40 1.11 22.12
CA LEU A 229 8.42 0.04 21.93
C LEU A 229 7.87 0.02 20.50
N ILE A 230 7.52 1.18 19.93
CA ILE A 230 7.04 1.26 18.55
C ILE A 230 8.12 0.78 17.56
N ARG A 231 9.38 1.19 17.74
CA ARG A 231 10.50 0.73 16.89
C ARG A 231 10.73 -0.76 17.02
N TYR A 232 10.58 -1.31 18.22
CA TYR A 232 10.71 -2.74 18.46
C TYR A 232 9.58 -3.52 17.77
N ILE A 233 8.32 -3.10 17.91
CA ILE A 233 7.15 -3.69 17.22
C ILE A 233 7.35 -3.65 15.70
N SER A 234 7.74 -2.48 15.16
CA SER A 234 8.01 -2.31 13.73
C SER A 234 9.11 -3.26 13.23
N SER A 235 10.18 -3.41 14.00
CA SER A 235 11.28 -4.34 13.68
C SER A 235 10.82 -5.79 13.74
N TRP A 236 10.02 -6.17 14.74
CA TRP A 236 9.48 -7.52 14.87
C TRP A 236 8.57 -7.87 13.68
N LEU A 237 7.63 -6.98 13.33
CA LEU A 237 6.76 -7.15 12.16
C LEU A 237 7.57 -7.28 10.87
N SER A 238 8.57 -6.40 10.67
CA SER A 238 9.46 -6.48 9.50
C SER A 238 10.16 -7.84 9.42
N ASN A 239 10.75 -8.32 10.51
CA ASN A 239 11.43 -9.62 10.56
C ASN A 239 10.49 -10.80 10.29
N ARG A 240 9.26 -10.77 10.83
CA ARG A 240 8.25 -11.83 10.63
C ARG A 240 7.92 -12.05 9.15
N PHE A 241 7.95 -11.00 8.33
CA PHE A 241 7.61 -11.06 6.91
C PHE A 241 8.82 -11.12 5.97
N MET A 242 10.05 -11.25 6.48
CA MET A 242 11.24 -11.39 5.62
C MET A 242 11.30 -12.73 4.88
N PHE A 243 10.57 -13.74 5.36
CA PHE A 243 10.61 -15.11 4.84
C PHE A 243 9.23 -15.70 4.65
N ASN A 244 9.04 -16.38 3.52
CA ASN A 244 7.92 -17.28 3.28
C ASN A 244 8.44 -18.53 2.55
N GLU A 245 8.83 -19.55 3.33
CA GLU A 245 9.59 -20.76 2.91
C GLU A 245 11.00 -20.49 2.33
N LYS A 246 11.18 -19.34 1.68
CA LYS A 246 12.42 -18.77 1.17
C LYS A 246 12.47 -17.26 1.47
N TYR A 247 13.65 -16.67 1.36
CA TYR A 247 13.77 -15.21 1.33
C TYR A 247 12.92 -14.65 0.19
N LEU A 248 12.10 -13.65 0.50
CA LEU A 248 11.37 -12.91 -0.51
C LEU A 248 12.32 -11.92 -1.17
N ASP A 249 12.30 -11.89 -2.51
CA ASP A 249 12.95 -10.80 -3.24
C ASP A 249 12.21 -9.49 -2.91
N VAL A 250 12.98 -8.41 -2.74
CA VAL A 250 12.40 -7.09 -2.45
C VAL A 250 11.75 -6.49 -3.69
N GLU A 251 10.53 -5.98 -3.52
CA GLU A 251 9.81 -5.27 -4.56
C GLU A 251 10.24 -3.79 -4.63
N PRO A 252 10.25 -3.16 -5.82
CA PRO A 252 10.64 -1.76 -6.01
C PRO A 252 10.03 -0.74 -5.04
N ILE A 253 8.78 -0.96 -4.63
CA ILE A 253 8.05 -0.06 -3.73
C ILE A 253 8.65 -0.03 -2.32
N GLU A 254 9.30 -1.11 -1.88
CA GLU A 254 9.90 -1.22 -0.54
C GLU A 254 11.10 -0.31 -0.34
N MET A 255 11.69 0.21 -1.43
CA MET A 255 12.82 1.14 -1.36
C MET A 255 12.41 2.53 -0.83
N TYR A 256 11.12 2.87 -0.89
CA TYR A 256 10.64 4.24 -0.71
C TYR A 256 9.63 4.34 0.44
N MET A 257 9.74 5.42 1.23
CA MET A 257 8.71 5.86 2.18
C MET A 257 8.22 7.25 1.76
N PHE A 258 7.04 7.28 1.13
CA PHE A 258 6.40 8.47 0.55
C PHE A 258 4.96 8.61 1.07
N PRO A 259 4.54 9.78 1.58
CA PRO A 259 5.38 10.94 1.89
C PRO A 259 6.36 10.63 3.04
N ASN A 260 7.39 11.45 3.21
CA ASN A 260 8.30 11.31 4.36
C ASN A 260 7.58 11.76 5.64
N PRO A 261 7.45 10.90 6.68
CA PRO A 261 6.83 11.28 7.94
C PRO A 261 7.71 12.20 8.80
N ILE A 262 9.01 12.34 8.48
CA ILE A 262 9.95 13.16 9.23
C ILE A 262 10.12 14.52 8.54
N THR A 263 9.84 15.59 9.28
CA THR A 263 9.94 16.97 8.76
C THR A 263 11.39 17.44 8.66
N GLN A 264 12.24 17.12 9.64
CA GLN A 264 13.66 17.47 9.64
C GLN A 264 14.43 16.74 8.54
N VAL A 265 15.44 17.41 7.97
CA VAL A 265 16.32 16.80 6.96
C VAL A 265 17.02 15.54 7.51
N CYS A 266 16.88 14.44 6.79
CA CYS A 266 17.48 13.14 7.10
C CYS A 266 18.33 12.64 5.92
N SER A 267 19.25 11.71 6.22
CA SER A 267 20.05 11.05 5.20
C SER A 267 19.17 10.27 4.25
N CYS A 268 19.50 10.36 2.96
CA CYS A 268 18.74 9.77 1.87
C CYS A 268 17.29 10.29 1.73
N ASP A 269 16.99 11.47 2.27
CA ASP A 269 15.78 12.20 1.91
C ASP A 269 15.82 12.58 0.42
N ILE A 270 14.66 12.47 -0.23
CA ILE A 270 14.46 12.86 -1.61
C ILE A 270 13.74 14.21 -1.63
N TYR A 271 14.36 15.18 -2.30
CA TYR A 271 13.81 16.51 -2.51
C TYR A 271 13.62 16.79 -3.99
N GLU A 272 12.59 17.58 -4.30
CA GLU A 272 12.39 18.20 -5.61
C GLU A 272 12.57 19.71 -5.51
N ASP A 273 13.33 20.28 -6.43
CA ASP A 273 13.40 21.71 -6.61
C ASP A 273 12.11 22.23 -7.26
N CYS A 274 11.47 23.19 -6.59
CA CYS A 274 10.20 23.74 -7.04
C CYS A 274 10.31 24.47 -8.39
N ASP A 275 11.48 25.02 -8.72
CA ASP A 275 11.68 25.92 -9.87
C ASP A 275 11.95 25.13 -11.16
N ASN A 276 12.75 24.06 -11.09
CA ASN A 276 13.18 23.29 -12.28
C ASN A 276 12.82 21.80 -12.22
N LYS A 277 12.14 21.33 -11.16
CA LYS A 277 11.72 19.93 -10.96
C LYS A 277 12.87 18.91 -10.90
N GLN A 278 14.12 19.37 -10.77
CA GLN A 278 15.27 18.49 -10.54
C GLN A 278 15.13 17.84 -9.16
N LYS A 279 15.33 16.52 -9.13
CA LYS A 279 15.29 15.74 -7.89
C LYS A 279 16.69 15.53 -7.33
N PHE A 280 16.80 15.53 -6.01
CA PHE A 280 18.04 15.42 -5.27
C PHE A 280 17.89 14.40 -4.14
N LEU A 281 18.99 13.73 -3.78
CA LEU A 281 19.07 12.85 -2.63
C LEU A 281 20.12 13.39 -1.65
N VAL A 282 19.76 13.48 -0.37
CA VAL A 282 20.70 13.83 0.71
C VAL A 282 21.73 12.71 0.91
N LEU A 283 23.02 13.07 0.87
CA LEU A 283 24.14 12.17 1.14
C LEU A 283 24.85 12.46 2.47
N THR A 284 24.52 13.57 3.14
CA THR A 284 25.06 13.86 4.49
C THR A 284 24.74 12.70 5.45
N PRO A 285 25.74 12.13 6.14
CA PRO A 285 25.55 11.05 7.10
C PRO A 285 24.60 11.41 8.25
N ALA A 286 23.88 10.41 8.76
CA ALA A 286 22.84 10.64 9.78
C ALA A 286 23.43 11.18 11.09
N CYS A 287 24.67 10.79 11.43
CA CYS A 287 25.36 11.25 12.63
C CYS A 287 25.68 12.76 12.64
N ASP A 288 25.79 13.37 11.46
CA ASP A 288 26.03 14.80 11.30
C ASP A 288 24.71 15.58 11.38
N LEU A 289 23.64 15.01 10.82
CA LEU A 289 22.30 15.59 10.83
C LEU A 289 21.62 15.52 12.20
N ALA A 290 21.79 14.42 12.93
CA ALA A 290 21.07 14.14 14.18
C ALA A 290 21.34 15.14 15.32
N ASN A 291 22.48 15.86 15.27
CA ASN A 291 22.82 16.89 16.26
C ASN A 291 23.07 18.25 15.61
N SER A 292 22.55 18.47 14.39
CA SER A 292 22.76 19.72 13.64
C SER A 292 24.23 20.14 13.57
N LYS A 293 25.14 19.17 13.42
CA LYS A 293 26.60 19.43 13.45
C LYS A 293 27.09 20.18 12.21
N THR A 294 26.30 20.17 11.15
CA THR A 294 26.58 20.86 9.90
C THR A 294 25.32 21.54 9.40
N ASN A 295 25.45 22.80 8.99
CA ASN A 295 24.40 23.48 8.23
C ASN A 295 24.56 23.23 6.73
N GLU A 296 25.70 22.70 6.30
CA GLU A 296 25.99 22.35 4.91
C GLU A 296 25.53 20.93 4.61
N ILE A 297 24.43 20.83 3.86
CA ILE A 297 23.81 19.56 3.50
C ILE A 297 24.26 19.18 2.09
N LEU A 298 24.91 18.01 1.98
CA LEU A 298 25.39 17.45 0.73
C LEU A 298 24.26 16.68 0.03
N PHE A 299 24.09 16.95 -1.24
CA PHE A 299 23.16 16.25 -2.13
C PHE A 299 23.86 15.67 -3.34
N ALA A 300 23.29 14.60 -3.89
CA ALA A 300 23.51 14.16 -5.26
C ALA A 300 22.27 14.40 -6.11
N LYS A 301 22.45 14.78 -7.38
CA LYS A 301 21.36 14.86 -8.35
C LYS A 301 20.86 13.46 -8.70
N ILE A 302 19.54 13.31 -8.80
CA ILE A 302 18.89 12.12 -9.37
C ILE A 302 18.69 12.37 -10.86
N LYS A 303 19.41 11.59 -11.68
CA LYS A 303 19.29 11.59 -13.14
C LYS A 303 18.15 10.70 -13.58
N LYS A 304 17.38 11.13 -14.57
CA LYS A 304 16.38 10.29 -15.23
C LYS A 304 17.06 9.13 -15.96
N TYR A 305 16.31 8.07 -16.25
CA TYR A 305 16.85 6.88 -16.91
C TYR A 305 17.42 7.17 -18.31
N ASP A 306 16.77 8.06 -19.05
CA ASP A 306 17.16 8.49 -20.40
C ASP A 306 18.42 9.35 -20.42
N GLU A 307 18.72 10.08 -19.33
CA GLU A 307 19.94 10.86 -19.16
C GLU A 307 21.20 9.99 -18.96
N VAL A 308 21.05 8.69 -18.67
CA VAL A 308 22.16 7.77 -18.46
C VAL A 308 22.33 6.88 -19.70
N GLN A 309 23.15 7.34 -20.66
CA GLN A 309 23.33 6.70 -21.97
C GLN A 309 23.48 5.18 -21.91
N GLY A 310 24.35 4.68 -21.01
CA GLY A 310 24.62 3.26 -20.88
C GLY A 310 23.41 2.40 -20.52
N PHE A 311 22.44 2.97 -19.79
CA PHE A 311 21.16 2.35 -19.45
C PHE A 311 20.09 2.64 -20.52
N SER A 312 20.01 3.88 -20.98
CA SER A 312 19.09 4.33 -22.03
C SER A 312 19.23 3.47 -23.30
N ASP A 313 20.46 3.19 -23.75
CA ASP A 313 20.73 2.30 -24.90
C ASP A 313 20.17 0.88 -24.73
N ILE A 314 20.18 0.37 -23.48
CA ILE A 314 19.67 -0.97 -23.16
C ILE A 314 18.15 -0.92 -23.11
N LEU A 315 17.58 0.13 -22.52
CA LEU A 315 16.14 0.34 -22.42
C LEU A 315 15.51 0.50 -23.81
N GLU A 316 16.12 1.27 -24.69
CA GLU A 316 15.67 1.43 -26.08
C GLU A 316 15.69 0.08 -26.83
N LYS A 317 16.77 -0.70 -26.70
CA LYS A 317 16.84 -2.09 -27.22
C LYS A 317 15.79 -3.02 -26.58
N CYS A 318 15.31 -2.68 -25.39
CA CYS A 318 14.23 -3.41 -24.75
C CYS A 318 12.86 -3.04 -25.34
N LEU A 319 12.65 -1.78 -25.71
CA LEU A 319 11.39 -1.24 -26.21
C LEU A 319 11.20 -1.43 -27.73
N ASN A 320 12.26 -1.31 -28.53
CA ASN A 320 12.22 -1.36 -30.00
C ASN A 320 12.21 -2.80 -30.56
N LYS A 321 11.32 -3.67 -30.07
CA LYS A 321 11.27 -5.08 -30.51
C LYS A 321 10.12 -5.37 -31.47
N ASP A 322 10.47 -5.99 -32.59
CA ASP A 322 9.54 -6.73 -33.46
C ASP A 322 9.21 -8.09 -32.81
N GLY A 323 8.35 -8.08 -31.78
CA GLY A 323 7.89 -9.29 -31.07
C GLY A 323 7.68 -9.09 -29.55
N ASN A 324 6.90 -9.99 -28.93
CA ASN A 324 6.37 -9.82 -27.57
C ASN A 324 7.36 -10.07 -26.41
N GLU A 325 8.59 -10.56 -26.63
CA GLU A 325 9.49 -10.96 -25.52
C GLU A 325 10.87 -10.28 -25.50
N ILE A 326 11.30 -9.90 -24.30
CA ILE A 326 12.63 -9.34 -24.02
C ILE A 326 13.68 -10.46 -23.95
N SER A 327 14.75 -10.36 -24.75
CA SER A 327 15.86 -11.31 -24.72
C SER A 327 16.51 -11.43 -23.34
N ASN A 328 16.88 -12.65 -22.94
CA ASN A 328 17.54 -12.93 -21.65
C ASN A 328 18.82 -12.11 -21.46
N LYS A 329 19.57 -11.83 -22.53
CA LYS A 329 20.76 -10.97 -22.51
C LYS A 329 20.43 -9.55 -22.06
N ASN A 330 19.35 -8.96 -22.57
CA ASN A 330 18.96 -7.61 -22.21
C ASN A 330 18.32 -7.57 -20.80
N LYS A 331 17.52 -8.58 -20.43
CA LYS A 331 17.03 -8.75 -19.04
C LYS A 331 18.19 -8.77 -18.04
N ASN A 332 19.21 -9.57 -18.31
CA ASN A 332 20.40 -9.65 -17.44
C ASN A 332 21.15 -8.33 -17.34
N LYS A 333 21.24 -7.55 -18.42
CA LYS A 333 21.84 -6.22 -18.36
C LYS A 333 21.04 -5.24 -17.51
N ILE A 334 19.72 -5.21 -17.65
CA ILE A 334 18.85 -4.39 -16.78
C ILE A 334 19.04 -4.80 -15.32
N ALA A 335 19.07 -6.11 -15.04
CA ALA A 335 19.32 -6.64 -13.70
C ALA A 335 20.70 -6.24 -13.14
N GLN A 336 21.74 -6.15 -13.98
CA GLN A 336 23.05 -5.66 -13.55
C GLN A 336 23.01 -4.17 -13.18
N TRP A 337 22.29 -3.34 -13.94
CA TRP A 337 22.11 -1.94 -13.56
C TRP A 337 21.29 -1.79 -12.29
N SER A 338 20.20 -2.55 -12.13
CA SER A 338 19.35 -2.46 -10.94
C SER A 338 20.05 -2.97 -9.67
N ARG A 339 20.89 -4.00 -9.79
CA ARG A 339 21.77 -4.49 -8.72
C ARG A 339 23.06 -3.70 -8.58
N ASN A 340 23.19 -2.59 -9.32
CA ASN A 340 24.35 -1.71 -9.27
C ASN A 340 25.70 -2.40 -9.59
N SER A 341 25.68 -3.50 -10.34
CA SER A 341 26.84 -4.34 -10.63
C SER A 341 27.40 -4.15 -12.06
N ASP A 342 26.81 -3.29 -12.89
CA ASP A 342 27.39 -2.93 -14.19
C ASP A 342 28.66 -2.09 -13.95
N GLN A 343 29.74 -2.34 -14.69
CA GLN A 343 30.98 -1.56 -14.54
C GLN A 343 30.77 -0.05 -14.74
N ARG A 344 29.81 0.33 -15.59
CA ARG A 344 29.46 1.72 -15.87
C ARG A 344 28.53 2.31 -14.80
N SER A 345 27.89 1.49 -13.96
CA SER A 345 27.05 1.94 -12.85
C SER A 345 27.83 2.26 -11.59
N MET A 346 29.16 2.16 -11.60
CA MET A 346 30.00 2.48 -10.43
C MET A 346 29.77 3.89 -9.86
N ARG A 347 29.48 4.86 -10.74
CA ARG A 347 29.16 6.26 -10.40
C ARG A 347 27.70 6.46 -9.95
N TYR A 348 26.83 5.51 -10.25
CA TYR A 348 25.39 5.67 -10.17
C TYR A 348 24.78 4.73 -9.14
N HIS A 349 23.70 5.14 -8.49
CA HIS A 349 22.85 4.21 -7.73
C HIS A 349 21.45 4.17 -8.33
N PHE A 350 21.03 2.99 -8.77
CA PHE A 350 19.73 2.77 -9.38
C PHE A 350 18.60 2.98 -8.37
N LEU A 351 17.63 3.79 -8.76
CA LEU A 351 16.39 4.04 -8.04
C LEU A 351 15.25 3.53 -8.92
N PRO A 352 14.52 2.46 -8.55
CA PRO A 352 13.47 1.91 -9.40
C PRO A 352 12.26 2.84 -9.53
N LYS A 353 11.51 2.70 -10.63
CA LYS A 353 10.26 3.44 -10.86
C LYS A 353 9.11 2.76 -10.12
N VAL A 354 8.26 3.56 -9.48
CA VAL A 354 7.00 3.14 -8.84
C VAL A 354 5.89 4.13 -9.20
N SER A 355 4.64 3.86 -8.83
CA SER A 355 3.47 4.67 -9.22
C SER A 355 3.58 6.14 -8.82
N PHE A 356 4.16 6.42 -7.65
CA PHE A 356 4.31 7.77 -7.09
C PHE A 356 5.72 8.38 -7.27
N PHE A 357 6.66 7.67 -7.90
CA PHE A 357 8.03 8.15 -8.08
C PHE A 357 8.69 7.60 -9.35
N GLU A 358 9.19 8.50 -10.20
CA GLU A 358 9.73 8.17 -11.53
C GLU A 358 10.98 7.28 -11.49
N GLY A 359 11.69 7.24 -10.35
CA GLY A 359 12.98 6.56 -10.22
C GLY A 359 14.11 7.33 -10.92
N GLY A 360 15.18 6.61 -11.28
CA GLY A 360 16.34 7.16 -11.96
C GLY A 360 17.66 6.63 -11.42
N PHE A 361 18.67 7.50 -11.40
CA PHE A 361 20.00 7.20 -10.89
C PHE A 361 20.52 8.33 -10.01
N ILE A 362 20.88 8.02 -8.77
CA ILE A 362 21.67 8.94 -7.95
C ILE A 362 23.04 9.05 -8.60
N ASP A 363 23.45 10.26 -8.97
CA ASP A 363 24.75 10.50 -9.60
C ASP A 363 25.75 11.02 -8.59
N PHE A 364 26.65 10.15 -8.13
CA PHE A 364 27.67 10.46 -7.11
C PHE A 364 28.73 11.48 -7.55
N ARG A 365 28.74 11.88 -8.83
CA ARG A 365 29.60 12.97 -9.32
C ARG A 365 28.87 14.30 -9.38
N SER A 366 27.55 14.29 -9.51
CA SER A 366 26.74 15.51 -9.61
C SER A 366 26.31 15.98 -8.24
N LEU A 367 27.28 16.46 -7.46
CA LEU A 367 27.09 16.89 -6.08
C LEU A 367 26.77 18.39 -5.99
N ILE A 368 25.92 18.75 -5.03
CA ILE A 368 25.71 20.14 -4.61
C ILE A 368 25.65 20.19 -3.09
N THR A 369 26.04 21.32 -2.51
CA THR A 369 25.86 21.60 -1.08
C THR A 369 24.90 22.76 -0.94
N LEU A 370 23.95 22.64 -0.03
CA LEU A 370 23.00 23.70 0.29
C LEU A 370 23.02 23.97 1.79
N GLU A 371 22.90 25.22 2.18
CA GLU A 371 22.80 25.59 3.58
C GLU A 371 21.37 25.36 4.10
N TYR A 372 21.25 24.74 5.27
CA TYR A 372 19.99 24.42 5.93
C TYR A 372 19.83 25.22 7.23
N ASP A 373 18.69 25.86 7.36
CA ASP A 373 18.26 26.57 8.56
C ASP A 373 17.40 25.63 9.40
N TYR A 374 18.00 25.07 10.46
CA TYR A 374 17.33 24.12 11.37
C TYR A 374 16.20 24.76 12.18
N GLU A 375 16.27 26.06 12.47
CA GLU A 375 15.22 26.76 13.23
C GLU A 375 13.96 26.92 12.38
N LYS A 376 14.13 27.20 11.08
CA LYS A 376 13.02 27.35 10.12
C LYS A 376 12.69 26.08 9.36
N ASN A 377 13.45 25.00 9.58
CA ASN A 377 13.31 23.70 8.91
C ASN A 377 13.31 23.81 7.36
N GLN A 378 14.17 24.67 6.79
CA GLN A 378 14.18 24.97 5.36
C GLN A 378 15.59 25.23 4.80
N PHE A 379 15.75 25.09 3.49
CA PHE A 379 17.00 25.43 2.80
C PHE A 379 17.07 26.90 2.47
N LYS A 380 18.26 27.48 2.58
CA LYS A 380 18.52 28.85 2.13
C LYS A 380 18.62 28.89 0.60
N ASP A 381 18.17 30.00 0.02
CA ASP A 381 18.29 30.36 -1.40
C ASP A 381 17.69 29.38 -2.42
N ARG A 382 17.05 28.30 -1.97
CA ARG A 382 16.43 27.30 -2.84
C ARG A 382 15.19 26.70 -2.22
N LYS A 383 14.08 26.76 -2.95
CA LYS A 383 12.80 26.20 -2.50
C LYS A 383 12.74 24.71 -2.84
N LEU A 384 13.07 23.87 -1.87
CA LEU A 384 12.99 22.42 -2.02
C LEU A 384 11.73 21.85 -1.35
N LYS A 385 11.00 21.02 -2.09
CA LYS A 385 9.89 20.22 -1.57
C LYS A 385 10.42 18.84 -1.21
N LYS A 386 10.30 18.45 0.06
CA LYS A 386 10.58 17.07 0.50
C LYS A 386 9.50 16.15 -0.09
N LEU A 387 9.91 15.10 -0.81
CA LEU A 387 8.99 14.13 -1.41
C LEU A 387 8.85 12.88 -0.55
N GLY A 388 9.99 12.32 -0.13
CA GLY A 388 10.05 11.01 0.52
C GLY A 388 11.44 10.73 1.05
N VAL A 389 11.68 9.49 1.48
CA VAL A 389 13.00 9.02 1.94
C VAL A 389 13.20 7.58 1.51
N ILE A 390 14.46 7.21 1.29
CA ILE A 390 14.82 5.80 1.08
C ILE A 390 14.66 5.03 2.39
N THR A 391 14.14 3.80 2.37
CA THR A 391 13.98 2.99 3.60
C THR A 391 15.34 2.49 4.13
N ASP A 392 15.43 2.25 5.45
CA ASP A 392 16.72 2.03 6.14
C ASP A 392 17.52 0.83 5.60
N VAL A 393 16.84 -0.20 5.07
CA VAL A 393 17.46 -1.38 4.45
C VAL A 393 18.34 -0.98 3.26
N PHE A 394 17.96 0.04 2.49
CA PHE A 394 18.68 0.48 1.30
C PHE A 394 19.60 1.68 1.55
N LYS A 395 19.35 2.51 2.58
CA LYS A 395 20.20 3.67 2.92
C LYS A 395 21.66 3.28 3.08
N ARG A 396 21.93 2.17 3.78
CA ARG A 396 23.28 1.70 4.07
C ARG A 396 24.07 1.42 2.80
N ASP A 397 23.44 0.79 1.80
CA ASP A 397 24.07 0.51 0.52
C ASP A 397 24.36 1.80 -0.26
N ILE A 398 23.41 2.74 -0.33
CA ILE A 398 23.61 4.02 -1.01
C ILE A 398 24.83 4.77 -0.42
N ILE A 399 24.88 4.92 0.90
CA ILE A 399 25.96 5.64 1.58
C ILE A 399 27.29 4.90 1.40
N ALA A 400 27.32 3.58 1.58
CA ALA A 400 28.54 2.79 1.39
C ALA A 400 29.08 2.91 -0.05
N ARG A 401 28.20 2.88 -1.05
CA ARG A 401 28.58 3.03 -2.46
C ARG A 401 29.06 4.45 -2.78
N PHE A 402 28.42 5.47 -2.23
CA PHE A 402 28.91 6.85 -2.34
C PHE A 402 30.31 6.98 -1.74
N SER A 403 30.52 6.50 -0.51
CA SER A 403 31.83 6.49 0.13
C SER A 403 32.85 5.74 -0.72
N SER A 404 32.54 4.53 -1.17
CA SER A 404 33.44 3.73 -2.03
C SER A 404 33.81 4.45 -3.33
N TYR A 405 32.84 5.12 -3.97
CA TYR A 405 33.10 5.90 -5.19
C TYR A 405 34.02 7.10 -4.93
N TYR A 406 33.77 7.84 -3.85
CA TYR A 406 34.52 9.06 -3.53
C TYR A 406 35.93 8.79 -2.96
N HIS A 407 36.15 7.64 -2.31
CA HIS A 407 37.45 7.24 -1.78
C HIS A 407 38.42 6.70 -2.83
N ARG A 408 38.04 6.65 -4.11
CA ARG A 408 38.90 6.11 -5.18
C ARG A 408 40.16 6.96 -5.34
N GLN A 409 41.26 6.44 -4.81
CA GLN A 409 42.61 6.89 -5.10
C GLN A 409 42.97 6.36 -6.49
N GLY A 410 43.03 7.22 -7.50
CA GLY A 410 43.50 6.84 -8.82
C GLY A 410 45.00 6.48 -8.77
N GLN A 411 45.40 5.39 -9.41
CA GLN A 411 46.81 5.17 -9.70
C GLN A 411 47.19 6.03 -10.92
N PRO A 412 48.33 6.75 -10.89
CA PRO A 412 48.85 7.40 -12.09
C PRO A 412 49.00 6.37 -13.22
N SER A 413 48.52 6.70 -14.41
CA SER A 413 48.71 5.86 -15.59
C SER A 413 50.18 5.84 -15.97
N PHE A 414 50.79 4.66 -16.00
CA PHE A 414 52.13 4.52 -16.55
C PHE A 414 52.13 4.74 -18.06
N ASN A 415 53.25 5.24 -18.59
CA ASN A 415 53.49 5.23 -20.02
C ASN A 415 53.67 3.77 -20.46
N THR A 416 52.67 3.23 -21.16
CA THR A 416 52.63 1.84 -21.61
C THR A 416 53.83 1.49 -22.49
N GLU A 417 54.25 2.40 -23.36
CA GLU A 417 55.37 2.22 -24.27
C GLU A 417 56.70 2.13 -23.49
N SER A 418 56.87 2.97 -22.46
CA SER A 418 58.03 2.89 -21.55
C SER A 418 58.08 1.59 -20.75
N ILE A 419 56.93 1.05 -20.36
CA ILE A 419 56.86 -0.26 -19.70
C ILE A 419 57.21 -1.37 -20.69
N LEU A 420 56.60 -1.36 -21.87
CA LEU A 420 56.82 -2.39 -22.89
C LEU A 420 58.29 -2.45 -23.32
N ASN A 421 58.94 -1.31 -23.56
CA ASN A 421 60.36 -1.27 -23.90
C ASN A 421 61.22 -1.93 -22.80
N LYS A 422 60.95 -1.65 -21.52
CA LYS A 422 61.68 -2.26 -20.40
C LYS A 422 61.40 -3.76 -20.21
N LEU A 423 60.25 -4.25 -20.65
CA LEU A 423 59.86 -5.67 -20.54
C LEU A 423 60.29 -6.49 -21.76
N LEU A 424 60.44 -5.86 -22.93
CA LEU A 424 60.77 -6.51 -24.19
C LEU A 424 62.24 -6.36 -24.60
N GLU A 425 63.00 -5.47 -23.96
CA GLU A 425 64.47 -5.52 -23.96
C GLU A 425 64.94 -6.68 -23.06
N GLY A 426 64.83 -7.90 -23.59
CA GLY A 426 65.40 -9.14 -23.04
C GLY A 426 66.41 -9.74 -24.01
#